data_AF-A0A847B2J9-F1
#
_entry.id   AF-A0A847B2J9-F1
#
_cell.length_a   1.000
_cell.length_b   1.000
_cell.length_c   1.000
_cell.angle_alpha   90.00
_cell.angle_beta   90.00
_cell.angle_gamma   90.00
#
_symmetry.space_group_name_H-M   'P 1'
#
loop_
_entity.id
_entity.type
_entity.pdbx_description
1 polymer ?
#
loop_
_entity_poly.entity_id
_entity_poly.type
_entity_poly.pdbx_seq_one_letter_code
_entity_poly.pdbx_strand_id
1 'polypeptide(L)'
;MNKKMIRFLSSLDIADVEIFDLDFDLVGMNAIDKTQVDMAIVKDTPWQYHLLERFQRGLNKITYPYTITFSYKEKPSFYDAVHVIENWYRANYRASAPFELRDEHGSIVLTFNNEQKRDNFAPIMAELKDFFRFLCYEFVILDEFVPEEKAITVSPSKLEALTKKAEKVVEEIESEDEDEDTSYYREPKSIEEQHKEELADVEKKMIGIMRQNKKNMILERKRQNARARGNYTIIESIGDIIAEGQRVDFVGKIFSHDKRIFGNGRNFLTLGVGDDRHAIFVKMFGSKNGADDKFDDYKIGMSIRVLGVVEQDKFNNELNVTGHSLAILPTSPLRKDPEEEKRVELHLHTKMSNMDGVGEIEKYIKVAKSMGHKAIAITDHGVVQGYPDAQKEAKAQGIKMIYGAELYMVDDNLKYVDNPSDITLHDATYVCFDFETTGLSSKYDRIIE
;
A
#
# COMPACT_ATOMS: atom_id res chain seq x y z
N MET A 1 -2.20 5.64 40.47
CA MET A 1 -1.47 6.87 40.14
C MET A 1 -1.37 7.78 41.36
N ASN A 2 -0.18 7.83 41.96
CA ASN A 2 0.15 8.64 43.14
C ASN A 2 0.10 10.15 42.82
N LYS A 3 -0.37 10.97 43.77
CA LYS A 3 -0.39 12.45 43.64
C LYS A 3 1.00 13.04 43.36
N LYS A 4 2.08 12.36 43.79
CA LYS A 4 3.46 12.74 43.47
C LYS A 4 3.81 12.53 41.99
N MET A 5 3.35 11.44 41.38
CA MET A 5 3.58 11.14 39.97
C MET A 5 2.86 12.14 39.07
N ILE A 6 1.62 12.49 39.41
CA ILE A 6 0.86 13.50 38.67
C ILE A 6 1.60 14.84 38.65
N ARG A 7 2.12 15.29 39.81
CA ARG A 7 2.91 16.53 39.89
C ARG A 7 4.20 16.46 39.08
N PHE A 8 4.88 15.32 39.09
CA PHE A 8 6.09 15.12 38.31
C PHE A 8 5.80 15.21 36.81
N LEU A 9 4.82 14.48 36.30
CA LEU A 9 4.46 14.52 34.88
C LEU A 9 3.93 15.90 34.45
N SER A 10 3.18 16.59 35.31
CA SER A 10 2.81 17.99 35.05
C SER A 10 4.03 18.91 34.97
N SER A 11 5.10 18.67 35.74
CA SER A 11 6.35 19.44 35.63
C SER A 11 7.11 19.17 34.31
N LEU A 12 6.83 18.02 33.68
CA LEU A 12 7.32 17.68 32.34
C LEU A 12 6.42 18.23 31.22
N ASP A 13 5.37 18.99 31.54
CA ASP A 13 4.37 19.52 30.59
C ASP A 13 3.49 18.44 29.96
N ILE A 14 3.28 17.35 30.72
CA ILE A 14 2.39 16.25 30.35
C ILE A 14 1.06 16.44 31.10
N ALA A 15 0.03 16.91 30.37
CA ALA A 15 -1.32 17.12 30.90
C ALA A 15 -2.14 15.81 30.95
N ASP A 16 -1.96 14.93 29.97
CA ASP A 16 -2.71 13.67 29.83
C ASP A 16 -2.06 12.53 30.64
N VAL A 17 -1.95 12.73 31.94
CA VAL A 17 -1.25 11.83 32.86
C VAL A 17 -1.75 10.38 32.85
N GLU A 18 -3.04 10.16 32.58
CA GLU A 18 -3.66 8.83 32.62
C GLU A 18 -3.18 7.91 31.50
N ILE A 19 -2.73 8.46 30.36
CA ILE A 19 -2.28 7.69 29.19
C ILE A 19 -0.91 7.04 29.42
N PHE A 20 -0.11 7.59 30.33
CA PHE A 20 1.26 7.15 30.57
C PHE A 20 1.36 5.96 31.53
N ASP A 21 0.29 5.66 32.26
CA ASP A 21 0.21 4.49 33.15
C ASP A 21 1.43 4.30 34.08
N LEU A 22 2.02 5.42 34.52
CA LEU A 22 3.18 5.46 35.41
C LEU A 22 2.77 5.66 36.86
N ASP A 23 3.53 5.05 37.78
CA ASP A 23 3.51 5.38 39.20
C ASP A 23 4.93 5.32 39.79
N PHE A 24 5.16 6.05 40.89
CA PHE A 24 6.44 5.97 41.59
C PHE A 24 6.45 4.77 42.53
N ASP A 25 7.44 3.89 42.37
CA ASP A 25 7.78 2.88 43.37
C ASP A 25 8.62 3.52 44.47
N LEU A 26 9.67 4.23 44.06
CA LEU A 26 10.57 4.96 44.95
C LEU A 26 10.97 6.30 44.31
N VAL A 27 10.97 7.35 45.12
CA VAL A 27 11.51 8.66 44.73
C VAL A 27 12.18 9.30 45.93
N GLY A 28 13.46 9.64 45.80
CA GLY A 28 14.26 10.19 46.89
C GLY A 28 15.61 10.72 46.45
N MET A 29 16.29 11.43 47.34
CA MET A 29 17.69 11.83 47.12
C MET A 29 18.58 10.59 47.15
N ASN A 30 19.55 10.53 46.24
CA ASN A 30 20.52 9.45 46.19
C ASN A 30 21.26 9.34 47.54
N ALA A 31 21.46 8.10 47.99
CA ALA A 31 21.99 7.82 49.32
C ALA A 31 23.45 8.27 49.48
N ILE A 32 24.20 8.34 48.37
CA ILE A 32 25.61 8.69 48.31
C ILE A 32 25.77 10.15 47.87
N ASP A 33 25.12 10.53 46.76
CA ASP A 33 25.15 11.91 46.25
C ASP A 33 23.84 12.65 46.56
N LYS A 34 23.87 13.48 47.61
CA LYS A 34 22.71 14.27 48.05
C LYS A 34 22.22 15.30 47.01
N THR A 35 22.96 15.54 45.93
CA THR A 35 22.57 16.47 44.85
C THR A 35 21.75 15.79 43.75
N GLN A 36 21.76 14.45 43.71
CA GLN A 36 21.06 13.65 42.70
C GLN A 36 19.74 13.08 43.24
N VAL A 37 18.73 13.03 42.37
CA VAL A 37 17.43 12.42 42.66
C VAL A 37 17.32 11.06 41.97
N ASP A 38 17.04 10.00 42.73
CA ASP A 38 16.79 8.66 42.21
C ASP A 38 15.28 8.41 42.11
N MET A 39 14.85 7.94 40.95
CA MET A 39 13.47 7.66 40.59
C MET A 39 13.34 6.22 40.11
N ALA A 40 12.56 5.41 40.82
CA ALA A 40 12.08 4.12 40.37
C ALA A 40 10.60 4.24 40.00
N ILE A 41 10.30 3.98 38.72
CA ILE A 41 8.97 4.18 38.13
C ILE A 41 8.42 2.82 37.74
N VAL A 42 7.24 2.48 38.25
CA VAL A 42 6.47 1.32 37.81
C VAL A 42 5.57 1.76 36.67
N LYS A 43 5.62 1.03 35.56
CA LYS A 43 4.69 1.18 34.44
C LYS A 43 3.79 -0.05 34.36
N ASP A 44 2.50 0.16 34.10
CA ASP A 44 1.54 -0.96 34.06
C ASP A 44 1.72 -1.79 32.79
N THR A 45 1.87 -1.12 31.64
CA THR A 45 2.05 -1.71 30.31
C THR A 45 3.44 -1.37 29.74
N PRO A 46 3.93 -2.08 28.70
CA PRO A 46 5.17 -1.71 28.00
C PRO A 46 5.10 -0.33 27.34
N TRP A 47 6.26 0.23 26.97
CA TRP A 47 6.30 1.55 26.33
C TRP A 47 5.79 1.53 24.90
N GLN A 48 4.87 2.45 24.58
CA GLN A 48 4.62 2.86 23.21
C GLN A 48 5.59 4.00 22.85
N TYR A 49 6.25 3.89 21.69
CA TYR A 49 7.36 4.79 21.35
C TYR A 49 6.99 6.28 21.38
N HIS A 50 5.80 6.65 20.88
CA HIS A 50 5.36 8.05 20.88
C HIS A 50 5.15 8.62 22.30
N LEU A 51 4.75 7.79 23.27
CA LEU A 51 4.64 8.20 24.69
C LEU A 51 6.03 8.31 25.31
N LEU A 52 6.91 7.36 25.01
CA LEU A 52 8.29 7.38 25.46
C LEU A 52 9.03 8.64 24.98
N GLU A 53 8.85 9.01 23.71
CA GLU A 53 9.44 10.21 23.14
C GLU A 53 8.94 11.47 23.86
N ARG A 54 7.63 11.59 24.10
CA ARG A 54 7.04 12.69 24.87
C ARG A 54 7.63 12.75 26.28
N PHE A 55 7.79 11.60 26.93
CA PHE A 55 8.40 11.50 28.26
C PHE A 55 9.85 11.99 28.25
N GLN A 56 10.69 11.48 27.33
CA GLN A 56 12.09 11.86 27.18
C GLN A 56 12.27 13.35 26.85
N ARG A 57 11.43 13.92 25.98
CA ARG A 57 11.41 15.36 25.71
C ARG A 57 11.11 16.18 26.97
N GLY A 58 10.19 15.68 27.80
CA GLY A 58 9.88 16.27 29.10
C GLY A 58 11.08 16.26 30.05
N LEU A 59 11.83 15.14 30.11
CA LEU A 59 13.00 15.00 30.96
C LEU A 59 14.11 16.03 30.68
N ASN A 60 14.23 16.53 29.45
CA ASN A 60 15.19 17.59 29.12
C ASN A 60 14.92 18.91 29.86
N LYS A 61 13.73 19.10 30.44
CA LYS A 61 13.39 20.28 31.26
C LYS A 61 13.88 20.16 32.70
N ILE A 62 14.30 18.98 33.14
CA ILE A 62 14.80 18.75 34.50
C ILE A 62 16.20 19.34 34.63
N THR A 63 16.37 20.26 35.57
CA THR A 63 17.64 21.00 35.78
C THR A 63 18.56 20.39 36.85
N TYR A 64 18.06 19.42 37.63
CA TYR A 64 18.82 18.71 38.65
C TYR A 64 19.30 17.34 38.13
N PRO A 65 20.43 16.81 38.62
CA PRO A 65 20.89 15.49 38.21
C PRO A 65 19.92 14.41 38.73
N TYR A 66 19.62 13.43 37.87
CA TYR A 66 18.68 12.37 38.19
C TYR A 66 19.10 11.02 37.63
N THR A 67 18.60 9.94 38.25
CA THR A 67 18.60 8.59 37.69
C THR A 67 17.17 8.07 37.63
N ILE A 68 16.78 7.49 36.50
CA ILE A 68 15.47 6.86 36.31
C ILE A 68 15.67 5.38 36.03
N THR A 69 14.87 4.55 36.70
CA THR A 69 14.78 3.11 36.46
C THR A 69 13.31 2.72 36.29
N PHE A 70 13.04 1.74 35.44
CA PHE A 70 11.69 1.27 35.16
C PHE A 70 11.49 -0.15 35.65
N SER A 71 10.29 -0.42 36.17
CA SER A 71 9.77 -1.77 36.38
C SER A 71 8.39 -1.88 35.71
N TYR A 72 8.03 -3.07 35.25
CA TYR A 72 6.81 -3.28 34.47
C TYR A 72 5.92 -4.30 35.18
N LYS A 73 4.62 -3.99 35.33
CA LYS A 73 3.65 -4.98 35.83
C LYS A 73 3.40 -6.07 34.79
N GLU A 74 3.23 -5.66 33.54
CA GLU A 74 3.19 -6.56 32.39
C GLU A 74 4.58 -6.61 31.74
N LYS A 75 5.19 -7.80 31.67
CA LYS A 75 6.50 -7.94 31.05
C LYS A 75 6.42 -7.60 29.56
N PRO A 76 7.36 -6.80 29.02
CA PRO A 76 7.41 -6.49 27.59
C PRO A 76 7.46 -7.76 26.74
N SER A 77 6.57 -7.86 25.75
CA SER A 77 6.61 -8.93 24.76
C SER A 77 7.61 -8.62 23.64
N PHE A 78 7.93 -9.63 22.84
CA PHE A 78 8.72 -9.43 21.62
C PHE A 78 8.09 -8.38 20.70
N TYR A 79 6.76 -8.36 20.55
CA TYR A 79 6.06 -7.42 19.69
C TYR A 79 6.20 -5.97 20.19
N ASP A 80 6.15 -5.76 21.51
CA ASP A 80 6.35 -4.44 22.10
C ASP A 80 7.77 -3.93 21.86
N ALA A 81 8.76 -4.83 21.98
CA ALA A 81 10.14 -4.51 21.69
C ALA A 81 10.36 -4.18 20.20
N VAL A 82 9.78 -4.96 19.28
CA VAL A 82 9.81 -4.69 17.83
C VAL A 82 9.25 -3.29 17.53
N HIS A 83 8.06 -2.99 18.04
CA HIS A 83 7.40 -1.71 17.80
C HIS A 83 8.25 -0.53 18.32
N VAL A 84 8.92 -0.70 19.46
CA VAL A 84 9.82 0.32 20.02
C VAL A 84 11.10 0.47 19.19
N ILE A 85 11.71 -0.63 18.72
CA ILE A 85 12.92 -0.62 17.89
C ILE A 85 12.67 0.07 16.54
N GLU A 86 11.62 -0.32 15.83
CA GLU A 86 11.32 0.21 14.49
C GLU A 86 11.05 1.72 14.53
N ASN A 87 10.26 2.16 15.50
CA ASN A 87 9.93 3.56 15.66
C ASN A 87 11.12 4.38 16.17
N TRP A 88 11.95 3.83 17.06
CA TRP A 88 13.21 4.44 17.49
C TRP A 88 14.17 4.65 16.31
N TYR A 89 14.35 3.62 15.48
CA TYR A 89 15.23 3.71 14.32
C TYR A 89 14.72 4.75 13.32
N ARG A 90 13.41 4.75 13.04
CA ARG A 90 12.78 5.71 12.13
C ARG A 90 12.92 7.15 12.64
N ALA A 91 12.74 7.39 13.94
CA ALA A 91 12.84 8.72 14.51
C ALA A 91 14.27 9.29 14.45
N ASN A 92 15.28 8.46 14.74
CA ASN A 92 16.68 8.90 14.78
C ASN A 92 17.33 8.98 13.39
N TYR A 93 17.01 8.05 12.49
CA TYR A 93 17.71 7.92 11.20
C TYR A 93 16.84 8.25 9.98
N ARG A 94 15.54 8.56 10.18
CA ARG A 94 14.59 8.92 9.12
C ARG A 94 14.53 7.92 7.95
N ALA A 95 14.76 6.65 8.26
CA ALA A 95 14.79 5.55 7.30
C ALA A 95 14.06 4.32 7.85
N SER A 96 13.71 3.39 6.97
CA SER A 96 13.26 2.06 7.38
C SER A 96 14.43 1.23 7.88
N ALA A 97 14.20 0.43 8.92
CA ALA A 97 15.20 -0.47 9.48
C ALA A 97 15.76 -1.41 8.38
N PRO A 98 17.09 -1.50 8.22
CA PRO A 98 17.72 -2.32 7.18
C PRO A 98 17.82 -3.82 7.58
N PHE A 99 17.01 -4.28 8.54
CA PHE A 99 17.05 -5.61 9.14
C PHE A 99 15.63 -6.14 9.41
N GLU A 100 15.52 -7.46 9.53
CA GLU A 100 14.31 -8.14 9.99
C GLU A 100 14.49 -8.65 11.42
N LEU A 101 13.49 -8.49 12.27
CA LEU A 101 13.54 -8.89 13.68
C LEU A 101 12.94 -10.29 13.86
N ARG A 102 13.66 -11.19 14.54
CA ARG A 102 13.19 -12.52 14.91
C ARG A 102 13.35 -12.75 16.41
N ASP A 103 12.43 -13.53 16.98
CA ASP A 103 12.50 -13.98 18.37
C ASP A 103 13.20 -15.34 18.43
N GLU A 104 14.29 -15.42 19.19
CA GLU A 104 14.96 -16.67 19.52
C GLU A 104 15.10 -16.80 21.04
N HIS A 105 14.21 -17.59 21.65
CA HIS A 105 14.26 -17.95 23.07
C HIS A 105 14.42 -16.73 24.01
N GLY A 106 13.72 -15.62 23.74
CA GLY A 106 13.79 -14.40 24.56
C GLY A 106 14.94 -13.46 24.18
N SER A 107 15.63 -13.74 23.08
CA SER A 107 16.59 -12.84 22.43
C SER A 107 15.99 -12.24 21.16
N ILE A 108 16.32 -10.98 20.88
CA ILE A 108 15.93 -10.30 19.66
C ILE A 108 17.09 -10.41 18.67
N VAL A 109 16.88 -11.12 17.57
CA VAL A 109 17.87 -11.32 16.51
C VAL A 109 17.57 -10.39 15.34
N LEU A 110 18.53 -9.50 15.05
CA LEU A 110 18.53 -8.58 13.92
C LEU A 110 19.12 -9.28 12.70
N THR A 111 18.27 -9.58 11.72
CA THR A 111 18.65 -10.35 10.53
C THR A 111 18.97 -9.42 9.36
N PHE A 112 20.15 -9.55 8.77
CA PHE A 112 20.57 -8.75 7.62
C PHE A 112 20.70 -9.62 6.37
N ASN A 113 20.08 -9.20 5.27
CA ASN A 113 20.17 -9.85 3.97
C ASN A 113 21.38 -9.42 3.12
N ASN A 114 22.14 -8.43 3.59
CA ASN A 114 23.31 -7.89 2.90
C ASN A 114 24.39 -7.53 3.93
N GLU A 115 25.61 -8.02 3.69
CA GLU A 115 26.78 -7.84 4.55
C GLU A 115 27.14 -6.35 4.71
N GLN A 116 27.05 -5.55 3.64
CA GLN A 116 27.29 -4.10 3.71
C GLN A 116 26.26 -3.36 4.58
N LYS A 117 25.00 -3.82 4.60
CA LYS A 117 23.98 -3.21 5.47
C LYS A 117 24.24 -3.53 6.94
N ARG A 118 24.69 -4.75 7.23
CA ARG A 118 25.09 -5.18 8.57
C ARG A 118 26.28 -4.35 9.08
N ASP A 119 27.31 -4.19 8.26
CA ASP A 119 28.52 -3.44 8.62
C ASP A 119 28.20 -1.96 8.90
N ASN A 120 27.34 -1.35 8.08
CA ASN A 120 26.88 0.03 8.31
C ASN A 120 26.04 0.18 9.58
N PHE A 121 25.41 -0.89 10.07
CA PHE A 121 24.59 -0.88 11.28
C PHE A 121 25.38 -1.18 12.57
N ALA A 122 26.58 -1.76 12.45
CA ALA A 122 27.44 -2.06 13.60
C ALA A 122 27.62 -0.91 14.62
N PRO A 123 27.86 0.36 14.23
CA PRO A 123 27.96 1.46 15.20
C PRO A 123 26.62 1.79 15.90
N ILE A 124 25.50 1.63 15.19
CA ILE A 124 24.13 1.89 15.70
C ILE A 124 23.71 0.85 16.74
N MET A 125 24.28 -0.36 16.66
CA MET A 125 24.01 -1.45 17.60
C MET A 125 24.30 -1.06 19.06
N ALA A 126 25.33 -0.25 19.31
CA ALA A 126 25.66 0.21 20.66
C ALA A 126 24.57 1.14 21.20
N GLU A 127 24.12 2.10 20.40
CA GLU A 127 23.05 3.03 20.76
C GLU A 127 21.73 2.30 21.04
N LEU A 128 21.43 1.26 20.25
CA LEU A 128 20.24 0.43 20.46
C LEU A 128 20.30 -0.35 21.78
N LYS A 129 21.47 -0.89 22.15
CA LYS A 129 21.66 -1.59 23.43
C LYS A 129 21.54 -0.63 24.63
N ASP A 130 22.09 0.57 24.51
CA ASP A 130 21.96 1.59 25.55
C ASP A 130 20.52 2.08 25.70
N PHE A 131 19.78 2.17 24.60
CA PHE A 131 18.35 2.47 24.60
C PHE A 131 17.53 1.40 25.35
N PHE A 132 17.80 0.11 25.11
CA PHE A 132 17.15 -0.98 25.84
C PHE A 132 17.52 -1.02 27.32
N ARG A 133 18.77 -0.67 27.65
CA ARG A 133 19.22 -0.52 29.03
C ARG A 133 18.47 0.60 29.75
N PHE A 134 18.26 1.74 29.09
CA PHE A 134 17.46 2.84 29.61
C PHE A 134 16.01 2.40 29.90
N LEU A 135 15.41 1.59 29.02
CA LEU A 135 14.08 1.04 29.22
C LEU A 135 14.00 -0.09 30.24
N CYS A 136 15.13 -0.60 30.74
CA CYS A 136 15.17 -1.80 31.58
C CYS A 136 14.46 -3.02 30.94
N TYR A 137 14.56 -3.15 29.62
CA TYR A 137 14.04 -4.31 28.88
C TYR A 137 15.04 -5.47 28.98
N GLU A 138 14.57 -6.67 29.36
CA GLU A 138 15.42 -7.85 29.64
C GLU A 138 15.91 -8.60 28.37
N PHE A 139 15.69 -8.06 27.17
CA PHE A 139 16.05 -8.72 25.92
C PHE A 139 17.55 -8.67 25.61
N VAL A 140 18.10 -9.78 25.12
CA VAL A 140 19.44 -9.82 24.54
C VAL A 140 19.34 -9.51 23.05
N ILE A 141 20.06 -8.48 22.59
CA ILE A 141 20.08 -8.07 21.18
C ILE A 141 21.29 -8.68 20.47
N LEU A 142 21.01 -9.50 19.47
CA LEU A 142 21.99 -10.19 18.62
C LEU A 142 21.83 -9.78 17.17
N ASP A 143 22.89 -9.87 16.38
CA ASP A 143 22.85 -9.69 14.92
C ASP A 143 23.26 -10.98 14.20
N GLU A 144 22.52 -11.30 13.14
CA GLU A 144 22.78 -12.45 12.28
C GLU A 144 22.78 -12.01 10.81
N PHE A 145 23.75 -12.50 10.06
CA PHE A 145 23.75 -12.40 8.60
C PHE A 145 23.13 -13.65 8.01
N VAL A 146 22.02 -13.48 7.28
CA VAL A 146 21.37 -14.57 6.55
C VAL A 146 21.39 -14.21 5.08
N PRO A 147 22.23 -14.86 4.24
CA PRO A 147 22.23 -14.62 2.81
C PRO A 147 20.87 -15.05 2.21
N GLU A 148 20.32 -14.26 1.28
CA GLU A 148 19.06 -14.60 0.60
C GLU A 148 19.11 -16.02 0.04
N GLU A 149 18.19 -16.88 0.49
CA GLU A 149 17.97 -18.16 -0.16
C GLU A 149 17.45 -17.88 -1.58
N LYS A 150 18.20 -18.33 -2.59
CA LYS A 150 17.70 -18.40 -3.95
C LYS A 150 16.41 -19.22 -3.93
N ALA A 151 15.31 -18.61 -4.37
CA ALA A 151 14.04 -19.28 -4.55
C ALA A 151 14.25 -20.66 -5.20
N ILE A 152 13.87 -21.71 -4.49
CA ILE A 152 13.95 -23.08 -5.01
C ILE A 152 12.97 -23.15 -6.18
N THR A 153 13.51 -23.25 -7.39
CA THR A 153 12.74 -23.57 -8.58
C THR A 153 12.24 -25.00 -8.46
N VAL A 154 10.97 -25.15 -8.09
CA VAL A 154 10.28 -26.44 -8.16
C VAL A 154 10.13 -26.81 -9.64
N SER A 155 10.68 -27.96 -10.04
CA SER A 155 10.62 -28.39 -11.44
C SER A 155 9.16 -28.63 -11.87
N PRO A 156 8.77 -28.23 -13.10
CA PRO A 156 7.42 -28.41 -13.64
C PRO A 156 6.89 -29.86 -13.54
N SER A 157 7.81 -30.84 -13.61
CA SER A 157 7.52 -32.26 -13.48
C SER A 157 6.94 -32.68 -12.12
N LYS A 158 7.29 -31.99 -11.03
CA LYS A 158 6.74 -32.27 -9.69
C LYS A 158 5.31 -31.74 -9.54
N LEU A 159 5.00 -30.63 -10.22
CA LEU A 159 3.66 -30.05 -10.29
C LEU A 159 2.73 -30.89 -11.18
N GLU A 160 3.22 -31.39 -12.32
CA GLU A 160 2.47 -32.33 -13.19
C GLU A 160 2.14 -33.66 -12.51
N ALA A 161 3.04 -34.15 -11.65
CA ALA A 161 2.80 -35.38 -10.89
C ALA A 161 1.71 -35.22 -9.82
N LEU A 162 1.59 -34.02 -9.23
CA LEU A 162 0.56 -33.67 -8.25
C LEU A 162 -0.80 -33.45 -8.89
N THR A 163 -0.85 -32.80 -10.07
CA THR A 163 -2.10 -32.60 -10.82
C THR A 163 -2.66 -33.90 -11.37
N LYS A 164 -1.83 -34.79 -11.92
CA LYS A 164 -2.28 -36.14 -12.35
C LYS A 164 -2.84 -36.98 -11.21
N LYS A 165 -2.32 -36.79 -9.99
CA LYS A 165 -2.80 -37.51 -8.80
C LYS A 165 -4.17 -37.00 -8.33
N ALA A 166 -4.47 -35.73 -8.59
CA ALA A 166 -5.77 -35.11 -8.33
C ALA A 166 -6.82 -35.46 -9.40
N GLU A 167 -6.43 -35.52 -10.69
CA GLU A 167 -7.30 -35.95 -11.79
C GLU A 167 -7.83 -37.39 -11.60
N LYS A 168 -6.97 -38.27 -11.08
CA LYS A 168 -7.33 -39.67 -10.82
C LYS A 168 -8.37 -39.85 -9.70
N VAL A 169 -8.49 -38.89 -8.79
CA VAL A 169 -9.49 -38.88 -7.70
C VAL A 169 -10.86 -38.42 -8.20
N VAL A 170 -10.90 -37.69 -9.32
CA VAL A 170 -12.15 -37.19 -9.93
C VAL A 170 -12.77 -38.25 -10.84
N GLU A 171 -11.97 -39.05 -11.55
CA GLU A 171 -12.46 -40.16 -12.39
C GLU A 171 -13.10 -41.31 -11.58
N GLU A 172 -12.74 -41.48 -10.30
CA GLU A 172 -13.33 -42.51 -9.42
C GLU A 172 -14.74 -42.16 -8.90
N ILE A 173 -15.25 -40.95 -9.17
CA ILE A 173 -16.58 -40.49 -8.73
C ILE A 173 -17.65 -40.66 -9.83
N GLU A 174 -17.28 -41.03 -11.07
CA GLU A 174 -18.19 -41.14 -12.22
C GLU A 174 -18.79 -42.54 -12.47
N SER A 175 -18.69 -43.48 -11.52
CA SER A 175 -19.34 -44.79 -11.65
C SER A 175 -20.39 -45.03 -10.57
N GLU A 176 -21.60 -44.49 -10.76
CA GLU A 176 -22.83 -45.08 -10.20
C GLU A 176 -24.09 -44.52 -10.91
N ASP A 177 -24.64 -45.40 -11.74
CA ASP A 177 -26.05 -45.69 -12.04
C ASP A 177 -26.90 -44.90 -13.05
N GLU A 178 -27.67 -45.73 -13.77
CA GLU A 178 -28.41 -45.59 -15.02
C GLU A 178 -29.88 -45.14 -14.82
N ASP A 179 -30.40 -44.52 -15.88
CA ASP A 179 -31.77 -44.53 -16.46
C ASP A 179 -33.02 -44.87 -15.60
N GLU A 180 -34.06 -44.02 -15.67
CA GLU A 180 -35.38 -44.39 -16.24
C GLU A 180 -36.36 -43.22 -16.38
N ASP A 181 -37.14 -43.25 -17.46
CA ASP A 181 -38.21 -42.34 -17.88
C ASP A 181 -39.57 -42.83 -17.33
N THR A 182 -40.53 -41.93 -17.00
CA THR A 182 -42.00 -42.17 -17.12
C THR A 182 -42.86 -40.95 -16.74
N SER A 183 -44.09 -40.95 -17.28
CA SER A 183 -45.00 -39.84 -17.58
C SER A 183 -46.21 -39.59 -16.66
N TYR A 184 -46.84 -38.40 -16.83
CA TYR A 184 -48.30 -38.04 -16.80
C TYR A 184 -49.05 -37.45 -15.55
N TYR A 185 -49.75 -36.31 -15.83
CA TYR A 185 -50.91 -35.57 -15.21
C TYR A 185 -50.85 -34.81 -13.85
N ARG A 186 -51.36 -33.55 -13.89
CA ARG A 186 -51.71 -32.54 -12.84
C ARG A 186 -53.05 -32.87 -12.12
N GLU A 187 -53.49 -32.42 -10.93
CA GLU A 187 -53.21 -31.36 -9.91
C GLU A 187 -54.00 -31.75 -8.60
N PRO A 188 -53.78 -31.23 -7.36
CA PRO A 188 -53.84 -29.81 -7.00
C PRO A 188 -52.72 -29.31 -6.05
N LYS A 189 -52.54 -27.99 -6.04
CA LYS A 189 -51.41 -27.24 -5.50
C LYS A 189 -51.15 -27.48 -4.00
N SER A 190 -49.99 -28.06 -3.70
CA SER A 190 -49.38 -28.15 -2.37
C SER A 190 -48.01 -27.46 -2.38
N ILE A 191 -47.32 -27.42 -1.24
CA ILE A 191 -45.99 -26.80 -0.97
C ILE A 191 -44.93 -27.10 -2.06
N GLU A 192 -45.13 -28.15 -2.86
CA GLU A 192 -44.34 -28.52 -4.05
C GLU A 192 -44.25 -27.45 -5.14
N GLU A 193 -45.24 -26.55 -5.30
CA GLU A 193 -45.17 -25.50 -6.34
C GLU A 193 -44.13 -24.41 -6.04
N GLN A 194 -43.89 -24.09 -4.77
CA GLN A 194 -42.86 -23.13 -4.36
C GLN A 194 -41.46 -23.70 -4.61
N HIS A 195 -41.25 -25.00 -4.36
CA HIS A 195 -40.01 -25.70 -4.72
C HIS A 195 -39.84 -25.85 -6.24
N LYS A 196 -40.91 -25.97 -7.03
CA LYS A 196 -40.84 -26.10 -8.49
C LYS A 196 -40.47 -24.80 -9.19
N GLU A 197 -40.94 -23.66 -8.69
CA GLU A 197 -40.49 -22.34 -9.16
C GLU A 197 -39.03 -22.07 -8.79
N GLU A 198 -38.59 -22.42 -7.58
CA GLU A 198 -37.19 -22.33 -7.17
C GLU A 198 -36.28 -23.24 -8.02
N LEU A 199 -36.69 -24.48 -8.28
CA LEU A 199 -35.98 -25.41 -9.17
C LEU A 199 -35.92 -24.91 -10.62
N ALA A 200 -37.01 -24.35 -11.16
CA ALA A 200 -37.03 -23.79 -12.51
C ALA A 200 -36.17 -22.52 -12.64
N ASP A 201 -36.08 -21.72 -11.58
CA ASP A 201 -35.20 -20.55 -11.52
C ASP A 201 -33.72 -20.95 -11.36
N VAL A 202 -33.44 -22.01 -10.58
CA VAL A 202 -32.11 -22.62 -10.47
C VAL A 202 -31.69 -23.22 -11.82
N GLU A 203 -32.57 -23.95 -12.50
CA GLU A 203 -32.33 -24.49 -13.85
C GLU A 203 -32.08 -23.39 -14.87
N LYS A 204 -32.86 -22.30 -14.86
CA LYS A 204 -32.61 -21.14 -15.73
C LYS A 204 -31.25 -20.51 -15.45
N LYS A 205 -30.87 -20.36 -14.18
CA LYS A 205 -29.55 -19.87 -13.78
C LYS A 205 -28.45 -20.83 -14.24
N MET A 206 -28.64 -22.14 -14.10
CA MET A 206 -27.68 -23.17 -14.48
C MET A 206 -27.52 -23.27 -16.00
N ILE A 207 -28.60 -23.19 -16.78
CA ILE A 207 -28.58 -23.10 -18.24
C ILE A 207 -27.91 -21.79 -18.69
N GLY A 208 -28.12 -20.69 -17.96
CA GLY A 208 -27.42 -19.42 -18.16
C GLY A 208 -25.91 -19.58 -17.98
N ILE A 209 -25.49 -20.20 -16.88
CA ILE A 209 -24.08 -20.50 -16.57
C ILE A 209 -23.48 -21.44 -17.63
N MET A 210 -24.19 -22.51 -18.02
CA MET A 210 -23.74 -23.44 -19.06
C MET A 210 -23.60 -22.77 -20.43
N ARG A 211 -24.52 -21.87 -20.82
CA ARG A 211 -24.40 -21.06 -22.04
C ARG A 211 -23.20 -20.12 -21.99
N GLN A 212 -22.93 -19.51 -20.82
CA GLN A 212 -21.77 -18.66 -20.59
C GLN A 212 -20.46 -19.47 -20.70
N ASN A 213 -20.41 -20.63 -20.04
CA ASN A 213 -19.25 -21.53 -20.05
C ASN A 213 -18.98 -22.10 -21.45
N LYS A 214 -20.03 -22.46 -22.21
CA LYS A 214 -19.89 -22.89 -23.62
C LYS A 214 -19.35 -21.77 -24.51
N LYS A 215 -19.80 -20.52 -24.32
CA LYS A 215 -19.23 -19.35 -25.03
C LYS A 215 -17.76 -19.14 -24.67
N ASN A 216 -17.40 -19.25 -23.39
CA ASN A 216 -16.02 -19.13 -22.91
C ASN A 216 -15.13 -20.24 -23.52
N MET A 217 -15.60 -21.49 -23.52
CA MET A 217 -14.88 -22.63 -24.11
C MET A 217 -14.67 -22.47 -25.62
N ILE A 218 -15.66 -21.97 -26.38
CA ILE A 218 -15.52 -21.71 -27.82
C ILE A 218 -14.52 -20.57 -28.08
N LEU A 219 -14.57 -19.52 -27.27
CA LEU A 219 -13.61 -18.41 -27.34
C LEU A 219 -12.19 -18.91 -27.03
N GLU A 220 -12.04 -19.76 -26.03
CA GLU A 220 -10.77 -20.34 -25.60
C GLU A 220 -10.19 -21.33 -26.63
N ARG A 221 -11.03 -22.16 -27.26
CA ARG A 221 -10.62 -22.99 -28.41
C ARG A 221 -10.20 -22.13 -29.61
N LYS A 222 -10.91 -21.04 -29.90
CA LYS A 222 -10.50 -20.09 -30.95
C LYS A 222 -9.17 -19.41 -30.59
N ARG A 223 -8.93 -19.08 -29.32
CA ARG A 223 -7.66 -18.50 -28.80
C ARG A 223 -6.49 -19.48 -28.95
N GLN A 224 -6.67 -20.74 -28.53
CA GLN A 224 -5.65 -21.79 -28.69
C GLN A 224 -5.33 -22.03 -30.18
N ASN A 225 -6.34 -22.10 -31.04
CA ASN A 225 -6.14 -22.27 -32.48
C ASN A 225 -5.47 -21.05 -33.15
N ALA A 226 -5.77 -19.82 -32.70
CA ALA A 226 -5.13 -18.62 -33.21
C ALA A 226 -3.65 -18.53 -32.79
N ARG A 227 -3.33 -18.92 -31.55
CA ARG A 227 -1.94 -19.06 -31.09
C ARG A 227 -1.18 -20.11 -31.87
N ALA A 228 -1.79 -21.29 -32.07
CA ALA A 228 -1.18 -22.41 -32.77
C ALA A 228 -0.89 -22.13 -34.26
N ARG A 229 -1.66 -21.25 -34.92
CA ARG A 229 -1.45 -20.87 -36.33
C ARG A 229 -0.47 -19.73 -36.54
N GLY A 230 -0.22 -18.89 -35.53
CA GLY A 230 0.42 -17.60 -35.71
C GLY A 230 1.84 -17.46 -35.19
N ASN A 231 2.35 -18.42 -34.39
CA ASN A 231 3.64 -18.35 -33.69
C ASN A 231 3.85 -17.00 -32.97
N TYR A 232 2.91 -16.62 -32.10
CA TYR A 232 3.03 -15.42 -31.28
C TYR A 232 3.87 -15.69 -30.03
N THR A 233 4.78 -14.77 -29.72
CA THR A 233 5.57 -14.77 -28.48
C THR A 233 4.76 -14.09 -27.38
N ILE A 234 4.65 -14.73 -26.22
CA ILE A 234 4.02 -14.12 -25.04
C ILE A 234 4.99 -13.06 -24.49
N ILE A 235 4.49 -11.84 -24.36
CA ILE A 235 5.22 -10.71 -23.82
C ILE A 235 4.55 -10.29 -22.51
N GLU A 236 5.31 -10.28 -21.42
CA GLU A 236 4.82 -9.95 -20.09
C GLU A 236 4.75 -8.43 -19.87
N SER A 237 5.73 -7.69 -20.40
CA SER A 237 5.84 -6.23 -20.30
C SER A 237 5.90 -5.63 -21.70
N ILE A 238 5.11 -4.58 -21.96
CA ILE A 238 5.10 -3.85 -23.23
C ILE A 238 6.49 -3.28 -23.55
N GLY A 239 7.31 -3.01 -22.54
CA GLY A 239 8.70 -2.55 -22.72
C GLY A 239 9.61 -3.56 -23.44
N ASP A 240 9.27 -4.85 -23.46
CA ASP A 240 10.07 -5.88 -24.15
C ASP A 240 9.82 -5.89 -25.67
N ILE A 241 8.89 -5.08 -26.16
CA ILE A 241 8.56 -4.92 -27.57
C ILE A 241 9.56 -3.96 -28.21
N ILE A 242 10.72 -4.50 -28.62
CA ILE A 242 11.86 -3.70 -29.09
C ILE A 242 12.18 -3.84 -30.58
N ALA A 243 11.69 -4.87 -31.26
CA ALA A 243 12.09 -5.15 -32.64
C ALA A 243 10.91 -5.28 -33.62
N GLU A 244 11.09 -4.72 -34.82
CA GLU A 244 10.16 -4.85 -35.93
C GLU A 244 10.04 -6.31 -36.39
N GLY A 245 8.83 -6.71 -36.79
CA GLY A 245 8.51 -8.05 -37.29
C GLY A 245 8.25 -9.09 -36.19
N GLN A 246 8.44 -8.74 -34.91
CA GLN A 246 8.06 -9.61 -33.80
C GLN A 246 6.55 -9.82 -33.75
N ARG A 247 6.11 -11.08 -33.56
CA ARG A 247 4.70 -11.41 -33.33
C ARG A 247 4.47 -11.51 -31.85
N VAL A 248 3.61 -10.65 -31.32
CA VAL A 248 3.46 -10.44 -29.88
C VAL A 248 2.07 -10.82 -29.40
N ASP A 249 2.01 -11.37 -28.19
CA ASP A 249 0.82 -11.64 -27.40
C ASP A 249 0.99 -11.00 -26.01
N PHE A 250 0.37 -9.84 -25.81
CA PHE A 250 0.49 -9.09 -24.55
C PHE A 250 -0.87 -8.63 -24.03
N VAL A 251 -0.90 -8.25 -22.76
CA VAL A 251 -2.07 -7.71 -22.08
C VAL A 251 -1.79 -6.26 -21.69
N GLY A 252 -2.77 -5.39 -21.85
CA GLY A 252 -2.67 -4.01 -21.40
C GLY A 252 -4.02 -3.34 -21.27
N LYS A 253 -4.01 -2.14 -20.69
CA LYS A 253 -5.19 -1.32 -20.44
C LYS A 253 -5.31 -0.22 -21.50
N ILE A 254 -6.52 -0.04 -22.03
CA ILE A 254 -6.80 1.03 -23.00
C ILE A 254 -6.79 2.38 -22.27
N PHE A 255 -5.93 3.30 -22.70
CA PHE A 255 -5.93 4.70 -22.23
C PHE A 255 -6.33 5.70 -23.33
N SER A 256 -6.26 5.30 -24.60
CA SER A 256 -6.64 6.12 -25.75
C SER A 256 -7.45 5.30 -26.77
N HIS A 257 -8.44 5.93 -27.39
CA HIS A 257 -9.30 5.34 -28.42
C HIS A 257 -9.54 6.38 -29.52
N ASP A 258 -9.12 6.08 -30.74
CA ASP A 258 -9.36 6.90 -31.93
C ASP A 258 -9.88 6.01 -33.07
N LYS A 259 -11.08 6.34 -33.57
CA LYS A 259 -11.75 5.64 -34.67
C LYS A 259 -11.84 6.56 -35.86
N ARG A 260 -11.34 6.11 -37.01
CA ARG A 260 -11.39 6.83 -38.28
C ARG A 260 -11.99 5.95 -39.38
N ILE A 261 -12.67 6.57 -40.33
CA ILE A 261 -13.16 5.91 -41.54
C ILE A 261 -12.32 6.40 -42.71
N PHE A 262 -11.66 5.49 -43.42
CA PHE A 262 -10.89 5.86 -44.60
C PHE A 262 -11.81 6.17 -45.78
N GLY A 263 -11.33 6.94 -46.76
CA GLY A 263 -12.09 7.30 -47.97
C GLY A 263 -12.59 6.11 -48.81
N ASN A 264 -12.07 4.90 -48.55
CA ASN A 264 -12.52 3.64 -49.15
C ASN A 264 -13.64 2.93 -48.34
N GLY A 265 -14.20 3.57 -47.30
CA GLY A 265 -15.25 3.02 -46.43
C GLY A 265 -14.75 2.02 -45.38
N ARG A 266 -13.44 1.76 -45.28
CA ARG A 266 -12.86 0.84 -44.30
C ARG A 266 -12.68 1.53 -42.96
N ASN A 267 -13.13 0.89 -41.88
CA ASN A 267 -12.91 1.37 -40.52
C ASN A 267 -11.45 1.17 -40.10
N PHE A 268 -10.93 2.10 -39.31
CA PHE A 268 -9.61 2.07 -38.72
C PHE A 268 -9.70 2.44 -37.25
N LEU A 269 -9.06 1.65 -36.41
CA LEU A 269 -9.03 1.84 -34.96
C LEU A 269 -7.58 1.96 -34.51
N THR A 270 -7.27 3.03 -33.80
CA THR A 270 -6.02 3.19 -33.06
C THR A 270 -6.35 3.17 -31.57
N LEU A 271 -5.79 2.19 -30.85
CA LEU A 271 -5.88 2.09 -29.40
C LEU A 271 -4.52 2.42 -28.79
N GLY A 272 -4.49 3.33 -27.82
CA GLY A 272 -3.35 3.44 -26.91
C GLY A 272 -3.50 2.41 -25.81
N VAL A 273 -2.58 1.46 -25.73
CA VAL A 273 -2.59 0.35 -24.77
C VAL A 273 -1.34 0.45 -23.91
N GLY A 274 -1.52 0.49 -22.59
CA GLY A 274 -0.42 0.60 -21.64
C GLY A 274 -0.46 -0.48 -20.57
N ASP A 275 0.72 -0.85 -20.09
CA ASP A 275 0.91 -1.47 -18.78
C ASP A 275 1.28 -0.38 -17.77
N ASP A 276 1.71 -0.76 -16.56
CA ASP A 276 2.03 0.21 -15.51
C ASP A 276 3.33 1.01 -15.79
N ARG A 277 4.13 0.64 -16.80
CA ARG A 277 5.46 1.21 -17.08
C ARG A 277 5.63 1.73 -18.50
N HIS A 278 4.99 1.12 -19.48
CA HIS A 278 5.17 1.36 -20.91
C HIS A 278 3.82 1.39 -21.63
N ALA A 279 3.80 2.08 -22.76
CA ALA A 279 2.63 2.22 -23.61
C ALA A 279 3.00 2.02 -25.07
N ILE A 280 2.09 1.41 -25.83
CA ILE A 280 2.24 1.21 -27.26
C ILE A 280 0.90 1.43 -27.97
N PHE A 281 0.96 1.94 -29.20
CA PHE A 281 -0.22 2.07 -30.04
C PHE A 281 -0.50 0.77 -30.80
N VAL A 282 -1.76 0.34 -30.74
CA VAL A 282 -2.27 -0.82 -31.45
C VAL A 282 -3.20 -0.35 -32.56
N LYS A 283 -2.89 -0.69 -33.80
CA LYS A 283 -3.66 -0.33 -34.99
C LYS A 283 -4.44 -1.54 -35.48
N MET A 284 -5.74 -1.35 -35.71
CA MET A 284 -6.62 -2.39 -36.24
C MET A 284 -7.35 -1.89 -37.47
N PHE A 285 -7.30 -2.71 -38.53
CA PHE A 285 -8.03 -2.45 -39.76
C PHE A 285 -9.33 -3.25 -39.75
N GLY A 286 -10.45 -2.56 -39.93
CA GLY A 286 -11.77 -3.16 -40.05
C GLY A 286 -11.94 -4.01 -41.31
N SER A 287 -13.06 -4.72 -41.40
CA SER A 287 -13.45 -5.45 -42.60
C SER A 287 -13.79 -4.51 -43.76
N LYS A 288 -13.69 -4.99 -45.01
CA LYS A 288 -13.95 -4.21 -46.23
C LYS A 288 -15.38 -3.63 -46.30
N ASN A 289 -16.34 -4.16 -45.52
CA ASN A 289 -17.74 -3.74 -45.53
C ASN A 289 -18.20 -3.03 -44.24
N GLY A 290 -17.31 -2.79 -43.27
CA GLY A 290 -17.54 -1.95 -42.07
C GLY A 290 -18.64 -2.38 -41.07
N ALA A 291 -19.55 -3.29 -41.44
CA ALA A 291 -20.76 -3.61 -40.66
C ALA A 291 -20.52 -4.51 -39.43
N ASP A 292 -19.41 -5.24 -39.39
CA ASP A 292 -19.09 -6.21 -38.32
C ASP A 292 -17.97 -5.73 -37.37
N ASP A 293 -17.42 -4.54 -37.58
CA ASP A 293 -16.31 -4.03 -36.77
C ASP A 293 -16.86 -3.38 -35.49
N LYS A 294 -16.94 -4.17 -34.42
CA LYS A 294 -17.37 -3.72 -33.08
C LYS A 294 -16.32 -2.87 -32.38
N PHE A 295 -15.78 -1.86 -33.05
CA PHE A 295 -14.75 -0.98 -32.51
C PHE A 295 -15.25 -0.08 -31.37
N ASP A 296 -16.57 0.12 -31.29
CA ASP A 296 -17.21 0.91 -30.22
C ASP A 296 -17.33 0.12 -28.89
N ASP A 297 -17.09 -1.20 -28.92
CA ASP A 297 -17.10 -2.04 -27.71
C ASP A 297 -15.83 -1.84 -26.86
N TYR A 298 -14.75 -1.30 -27.45
CA TYR A 298 -13.47 -1.08 -26.77
C TYR A 298 -13.46 0.31 -26.12
N LYS A 299 -13.64 0.37 -24.80
CA LYS A 299 -13.69 1.64 -24.06
C LYS A 299 -12.41 1.88 -23.26
N ILE A 300 -12.10 3.15 -23.04
CA ILE A 300 -11.02 3.59 -22.15
C ILE A 300 -11.23 2.98 -20.76
N GLY A 301 -10.16 2.45 -20.18
CA GLY A 301 -10.15 1.77 -18.89
C GLY A 301 -10.34 0.25 -18.95
N MET A 302 -10.71 -0.32 -20.09
CA MET A 302 -10.84 -1.76 -20.27
C MET A 302 -9.47 -2.42 -20.47
N SER A 303 -9.30 -3.60 -19.88
CA SER A 303 -8.13 -4.45 -20.14
C SER A 303 -8.38 -5.28 -21.39
N ILE A 304 -7.40 -5.36 -22.27
CA ILE A 304 -7.46 -6.15 -23.49
C ILE A 304 -6.22 -7.01 -23.64
N ARG A 305 -6.38 -8.15 -24.29
CA ARG A 305 -5.29 -8.97 -24.81
C ARG A 305 -5.13 -8.70 -26.29
N VAL A 306 -3.92 -8.41 -26.72
CA VAL A 306 -3.58 -8.02 -28.08
C VAL A 306 -2.71 -9.10 -28.71
N LEU A 307 -3.14 -9.63 -29.84
CA LEU A 307 -2.34 -10.46 -30.73
C LEU A 307 -2.03 -9.67 -31.99
N GLY A 308 -0.76 -9.47 -32.31
CA GLY A 308 -0.37 -8.66 -33.45
C GLY A 308 1.07 -8.83 -33.88
N VAL A 309 1.46 -8.05 -34.88
CA VAL A 309 2.84 -7.92 -35.35
C VAL A 309 3.34 -6.50 -35.10
N VAL A 310 4.58 -6.39 -34.66
CA VAL A 310 5.25 -5.11 -34.43
C VAL A 310 5.70 -4.55 -35.78
N GLU A 311 5.26 -3.35 -36.10
CA GLU A 311 5.59 -2.64 -37.33
C GLU A 311 6.09 -1.23 -36.99
N GLN A 312 7.09 -0.75 -37.73
CA GLN A 312 7.51 0.63 -37.60
C GLN A 312 6.58 1.53 -38.40
N ASP A 313 6.00 2.55 -37.77
CA ASP A 313 5.24 3.56 -38.50
C ASP A 313 6.19 4.42 -39.32
N LYS A 314 5.93 4.53 -40.62
CA LYS A 314 6.73 5.34 -41.53
C LYS A 314 6.54 6.85 -41.31
N PHE A 315 5.47 7.28 -40.64
CA PHE A 315 5.16 8.69 -40.44
C PHE A 315 5.87 9.29 -39.22
N ASN A 316 5.83 8.61 -38.08
CA ASN A 316 6.44 9.10 -36.82
C ASN A 316 7.70 8.31 -36.39
N ASN A 317 8.08 7.28 -37.15
CA ASN A 317 9.25 6.42 -36.89
C ASN A 317 9.18 5.61 -35.57
N GLU A 318 8.00 5.50 -34.95
CA GLU A 318 7.76 4.75 -33.73
C GLU A 318 7.29 3.32 -34.01
N LEU A 319 7.55 2.41 -33.06
CA LEU A 319 7.00 1.07 -33.08
C LEU A 319 5.51 1.10 -32.73
N ASN A 320 4.70 0.43 -33.55
CA ASN A 320 3.30 0.17 -33.29
C ASN A 320 3.02 -1.32 -33.46
N VAL A 321 1.87 -1.78 -32.96
CA VAL A 321 1.42 -3.15 -33.15
C VAL A 321 0.22 -3.15 -34.10
N THR A 322 0.38 -3.76 -35.26
CA THR A 322 -0.77 -4.07 -36.13
C THR A 322 -1.49 -5.28 -35.56
N GLY A 323 -2.66 -5.03 -34.96
CA GLY A 323 -3.47 -6.02 -34.26
C GLY A 323 -4.17 -6.96 -35.23
N HIS A 324 -3.91 -8.26 -35.10
CA HIS A 324 -4.64 -9.31 -35.79
C HIS A 324 -5.91 -9.72 -35.03
N SER A 325 -5.86 -9.71 -33.70
CA SER A 325 -7.00 -10.05 -32.84
C SER A 325 -6.91 -9.31 -31.51
N LEU A 326 -8.05 -8.76 -31.10
CA LEU A 326 -8.24 -8.13 -29.79
C LEU A 326 -9.24 -8.96 -29.00
N ALA A 327 -8.95 -9.18 -27.72
CA ALA A 327 -9.88 -9.81 -26.80
C ALA A 327 -10.07 -8.92 -25.57
N ILE A 328 -11.31 -8.54 -25.31
CA ILE A 328 -11.69 -7.88 -24.06
C ILE A 328 -11.46 -8.86 -22.91
N LEU A 329 -10.71 -8.42 -21.90
CA LEU A 329 -10.55 -9.10 -20.63
C LEU A 329 -11.45 -8.45 -19.59
N PRO A 330 -11.89 -9.20 -18.56
CA PRO A 330 -12.56 -8.60 -17.42
C PRO A 330 -11.66 -7.51 -16.84
N THR A 331 -12.25 -6.37 -16.50
CA THR A 331 -11.54 -5.29 -15.80
C THR A 331 -10.98 -5.85 -14.51
N SER A 332 -9.70 -5.57 -14.22
CA SER A 332 -9.07 -5.97 -12.96
C SER A 332 -9.95 -5.51 -11.80
N PRO A 333 -10.33 -6.40 -10.86
CA PRO A 333 -11.16 -6.00 -9.74
C PRO A 333 -10.40 -4.97 -8.91
N LEU A 334 -11.13 -3.99 -8.38
CA LEU A 334 -10.56 -3.09 -7.38
C LEU A 334 -10.06 -3.88 -6.18
N ARG A 335 -9.02 -3.37 -5.52
CA ARG A 335 -8.46 -3.99 -4.31
C ARG A 335 -9.57 -4.25 -3.30
N LYS A 336 -9.54 -5.45 -2.72
CA LYS A 336 -10.36 -5.84 -1.59
C LYS A 336 -9.50 -5.88 -0.34
N ASP A 337 -10.13 -5.60 0.79
CA ASP A 337 -9.54 -5.75 2.11
C ASP A 337 -10.13 -7.03 2.73
N PRO A 338 -9.32 -8.03 3.11
CA PRO A 338 -9.83 -9.27 3.71
C PRO A 338 -10.27 -9.10 5.17
N GLU A 339 -9.86 -8.04 5.87
CA GLU A 339 -10.06 -7.91 7.32
C GLU A 339 -11.53 -7.74 7.70
N GLU A 340 -11.94 -8.29 8.85
CA GLU A 340 -13.33 -8.12 9.33
C GLU A 340 -13.58 -6.67 9.77
N GLU A 341 -12.62 -6.10 10.51
CA GLU A 341 -12.66 -4.71 10.95
C GLU A 341 -12.03 -3.78 9.90
N LYS A 342 -12.87 -2.95 9.27
CA LYS A 342 -12.45 -2.10 8.16
C LYS A 342 -11.79 -0.81 8.64
N ARG A 343 -10.60 -0.53 8.10
CA ARG A 343 -9.88 0.73 8.30
C ARG A 343 -10.70 1.95 7.82
N VAL A 344 -10.45 3.10 8.42
CA VAL A 344 -10.84 4.42 7.91
C VAL A 344 -9.57 5.19 7.58
N GLU A 345 -9.47 5.71 6.36
CA GLU A 345 -8.38 6.61 5.97
C GLU A 345 -8.69 8.02 6.46
N LEU A 346 -7.77 8.62 7.21
CA LEU A 346 -7.94 9.92 7.87
C LEU A 346 -7.00 10.99 7.34
N HIS A 347 -6.00 10.63 6.54
CA HIS A 347 -5.05 11.56 5.94
C HIS A 347 -4.86 11.18 4.47
N LEU A 348 -5.38 12.00 3.56
CA LEU A 348 -5.38 11.70 2.14
C LEU A 348 -5.32 12.97 1.29
N HIS A 349 -4.39 12.97 0.35
CA HIS A 349 -4.17 14.02 -0.64
C HIS A 349 -4.82 13.66 -1.99
N THR A 350 -5.35 14.69 -2.64
CA THR A 350 -5.92 14.63 -3.99
C THR A 350 -5.12 15.54 -4.91
N LYS A 351 -5.44 15.53 -6.21
CA LYS A 351 -4.87 16.46 -7.20
C LYS A 351 -5.06 17.95 -6.87
N MET A 352 -5.89 18.28 -5.88
CA MET A 352 -6.04 19.64 -5.37
C MET A 352 -4.90 20.06 -4.43
N SER A 353 -4.16 19.10 -3.85
CA SER A 353 -2.86 19.37 -3.22
C SER A 353 -1.85 19.72 -4.31
N ASN A 354 -1.59 21.03 -4.46
CA ASN A 354 -0.87 21.58 -5.61
C ASN A 354 0.51 20.95 -5.79
N MET A 355 0.77 20.42 -7.00
CA MET A 355 2.04 19.78 -7.39
C MET A 355 2.48 18.58 -6.54
N ASP A 356 1.58 18.00 -5.74
CA ASP A 356 1.91 16.88 -4.84
C ASP A 356 0.96 15.69 -5.05
N GLY A 357 -0.34 15.89 -4.83
CA GLY A 357 -1.33 14.84 -5.03
C GLY A 357 -1.57 14.55 -6.52
N VAL A 358 -1.68 13.28 -6.89
CA VAL A 358 -1.92 12.86 -8.28
C VAL A 358 -3.32 12.27 -8.52
N GLY A 359 -3.99 11.82 -7.47
CA GLY A 359 -5.25 11.10 -7.60
C GLY A 359 -6.50 11.96 -7.47
N GLU A 360 -7.59 11.46 -8.04
CA GLU A 360 -8.92 12.07 -7.97
C GLU A 360 -9.69 11.47 -6.80
N ILE A 361 -10.36 12.31 -6.00
CA ILE A 361 -11.09 11.87 -4.81
C ILE A 361 -12.16 10.82 -5.14
N GLU A 362 -12.77 10.91 -6.32
CA GLU A 362 -13.80 9.97 -6.77
C GLU A 362 -13.24 8.55 -6.97
N LYS A 363 -11.98 8.44 -7.41
CA LYS A 363 -11.30 7.14 -7.56
C LYS A 363 -10.97 6.55 -6.19
N TYR A 364 -10.49 7.38 -5.26
CA TYR A 364 -10.19 6.94 -3.90
C TYR A 364 -11.45 6.47 -3.16
N ILE A 365 -12.56 7.20 -3.29
CA ILE A 365 -13.85 6.80 -2.72
C ILE A 365 -14.29 5.43 -3.26
N LYS A 366 -14.16 5.17 -4.57
CA LYS A 366 -14.51 3.86 -5.17
C LYS A 366 -13.66 2.72 -4.63
N VAL A 367 -12.36 2.95 -4.43
CA VAL A 367 -11.45 1.96 -3.83
C VAL A 367 -11.78 1.72 -2.37
N ALA A 368 -11.99 2.78 -1.58
CA ALA A 368 -12.39 2.65 -0.18
C ALA A 368 -13.71 1.86 -0.05
N LYS A 369 -14.68 2.12 -0.95
CA LYS A 369 -15.93 1.37 -1.01
C LYS A 369 -15.70 -0.11 -1.38
N SER A 370 -14.84 -0.42 -2.34
CA SER A 370 -14.53 -1.81 -2.71
C SER A 370 -13.81 -2.58 -1.60
N MET A 371 -13.05 -1.88 -0.77
CA MET A 371 -12.42 -2.41 0.44
C MET A 371 -13.39 -2.54 1.62
N GLY A 372 -14.59 -1.96 1.52
CA GLY A 372 -15.61 -2.02 2.58
C GLY A 372 -15.46 -0.93 3.65
N HIS A 373 -14.62 0.08 3.43
CA HIS A 373 -14.47 1.18 4.38
C HIS A 373 -15.80 1.92 4.56
N LYS A 374 -16.12 2.24 5.82
CA LYS A 374 -17.35 2.98 6.17
C LYS A 374 -17.20 4.49 5.98
N ALA A 375 -15.98 5.00 6.05
CA ALA A 375 -15.66 6.40 5.91
C ALA A 375 -14.29 6.61 5.23
N ILE A 376 -14.08 7.82 4.71
CA ILE A 376 -12.81 8.27 4.12
C ILE A 376 -12.68 9.78 4.33
N ALA A 377 -11.46 10.24 4.62
CA ALA A 377 -11.13 11.66 4.74
C ALA A 377 -10.51 12.24 3.46
N ILE A 378 -10.62 13.56 3.33
CA ILE A 378 -9.84 14.39 2.41
C ILE A 378 -9.12 15.44 3.25
N THR A 379 -7.81 15.60 3.05
CA THR A 379 -6.96 16.50 3.84
C THR A 379 -5.90 17.15 2.94
N ASP A 380 -6.35 17.86 1.91
CA ASP A 380 -5.43 18.51 0.96
C ASP A 380 -4.57 19.60 1.63
N HIS A 381 -3.39 19.85 1.05
CA HIS A 381 -2.41 20.82 1.53
C HIS A 381 -2.91 22.26 1.43
N GLY A 382 -3.24 22.86 2.58
CA GLY A 382 -3.63 24.27 2.71
C GLY A 382 -4.93 24.66 1.98
N VAL A 383 -5.65 23.70 1.40
CA VAL A 383 -6.83 23.96 0.55
C VAL A 383 -7.95 22.95 0.80
N VAL A 384 -9.16 23.31 0.37
CA VAL A 384 -10.38 22.48 0.48
C VAL A 384 -11.12 22.34 -0.85
N GLN A 385 -10.42 22.57 -1.97
CA GLN A 385 -11.03 22.64 -3.31
C GLN A 385 -11.65 21.32 -3.77
N GLY A 386 -11.19 20.17 -3.24
CA GLY A 386 -11.74 18.85 -3.58
C GLY A 386 -13.08 18.52 -2.92
N TYR A 387 -13.58 19.36 -2.00
CA TYR A 387 -14.79 19.09 -1.24
C TYR A 387 -16.06 18.87 -2.10
N PRO A 388 -16.34 19.66 -3.16
CA PRO A 388 -17.55 19.47 -3.97
C PRO A 388 -17.58 18.10 -4.66
N ASP A 389 -16.45 17.67 -5.24
CA ASP A 389 -16.32 16.37 -5.90
C ASP A 389 -16.42 15.22 -4.89
N ALA A 390 -15.78 15.39 -3.72
CA ALA A 390 -15.87 14.44 -2.61
C ALA A 390 -17.32 14.25 -2.12
N GLN A 391 -18.06 15.35 -1.90
CA GLN A 391 -19.46 15.32 -1.48
C GLN A 391 -20.37 14.62 -2.49
N LYS A 392 -20.17 14.91 -3.78
CA LYS A 392 -20.97 14.32 -4.86
C LYS A 392 -20.76 12.80 -4.94
N GLU A 393 -19.50 12.35 -4.99
CA GLU A 393 -19.20 10.92 -5.13
C GLU A 393 -19.50 10.15 -3.83
N ALA A 394 -19.18 10.71 -2.66
CA ALA A 394 -19.44 10.05 -1.38
C ALA A 394 -20.94 9.76 -1.19
N LYS A 395 -21.79 10.73 -1.58
CA LYS A 395 -23.25 10.54 -1.58
C LYS A 395 -23.68 9.46 -2.57
N ALA A 396 -23.10 9.43 -3.76
CA ALA A 396 -23.43 8.43 -4.78
C ALA A 396 -23.04 7.00 -4.35
N GLN A 397 -21.92 6.83 -3.66
CA GLN A 397 -21.40 5.53 -3.20
C GLN A 397 -21.91 5.12 -1.80
N GLY A 398 -22.60 6.03 -1.10
CA GLY A 398 -23.05 5.83 0.27
C GLY A 398 -21.89 5.54 1.23
N ILE A 399 -20.81 6.31 1.15
CA ILE A 399 -19.69 6.29 2.10
C ILE A 399 -19.70 7.60 2.90
N LYS A 400 -19.33 7.55 4.18
CA LYS A 400 -19.22 8.77 4.99
C LYS A 400 -17.96 9.55 4.60
N MET A 401 -18.14 10.77 4.11
CA MET A 401 -17.02 11.68 3.87
C MET A 401 -16.61 12.39 5.15
N ILE A 402 -15.31 12.49 5.41
CA ILE A 402 -14.71 13.29 6.49
C ILE A 402 -13.97 14.47 5.83
N TYR A 403 -14.46 15.67 6.07
CA TYR A 403 -13.90 16.89 5.49
C TYR A 403 -12.81 17.45 6.39
N GLY A 404 -11.58 17.46 5.90
CA GLY A 404 -10.42 18.03 6.58
C GLY A 404 -9.52 18.83 5.64
N ALA A 405 -8.50 19.45 6.22
CA ALA A 405 -7.44 20.14 5.50
C ALA A 405 -6.14 19.94 6.26
N GLU A 406 -5.03 19.75 5.54
CA GLU A 406 -3.71 19.79 6.16
C GLU A 406 -3.23 21.24 6.17
N LEU A 407 -3.19 21.86 7.35
CA LEU A 407 -2.89 23.27 7.51
C LEU A 407 -1.43 23.48 7.93
N TYR A 408 -0.84 24.55 7.40
CA TYR A 408 0.49 25.01 7.81
C TYR A 408 0.36 25.90 9.05
N MET A 409 1.00 25.48 10.14
CA MET A 409 1.06 26.23 11.39
C MET A 409 2.44 26.85 11.55
N VAL A 410 2.49 28.07 12.08
CA VAL A 410 3.72 28.77 12.45
C VAL A 410 3.64 29.05 13.95
N ASP A 411 4.72 28.79 14.68
CA ASP A 411 4.80 29.12 16.11
C ASP A 411 4.90 30.63 16.31
N ASP A 412 4.07 31.18 17.21
CA ASP A 412 4.06 32.61 17.53
C ASP A 412 5.38 33.08 18.20
N ASN A 413 6.15 32.16 18.78
CA ASN A 413 7.36 32.44 19.56
C ASN A 413 8.65 32.13 18.80
N LEU A 414 8.77 32.60 17.57
CA LEU A 414 10.04 32.55 16.87
C LEU A 414 10.99 33.60 17.48
N LYS A 415 12.00 33.12 18.22
CA LYS A 415 13.11 33.94 18.72
C LYS A 415 14.03 34.30 17.55
N TYR A 416 13.75 35.43 16.89
CA TYR A 416 14.62 35.99 15.85
C TYR A 416 15.71 36.92 16.39
N VAL A 417 15.57 37.35 17.65
CA VAL A 417 16.46 38.34 18.28
C VAL A 417 17.05 37.74 19.53
N ASP A 418 18.36 37.53 19.49
CA ASP A 418 19.17 37.26 20.67
C ASP A 418 19.66 38.60 21.26
N ASN A 419 19.56 38.76 22.57
CA ASN A 419 19.93 39.97 23.31
C ASN A 419 19.20 41.26 22.83
N PRO A 420 17.88 41.35 22.99
CA PRO A 420 17.12 42.54 22.58
C PRO A 420 17.64 43.80 23.29
N SER A 421 17.75 44.90 22.53
CA SER A 421 18.12 46.22 23.04
C SER A 421 17.05 47.25 22.67
N ASP A 422 16.89 48.28 23.49
CA ASP A 422 15.89 49.33 23.30
C ASP A 422 16.42 50.42 22.33
N ILE A 423 16.71 49.99 21.10
CA ILE A 423 17.19 50.85 20.02
C ILE A 423 16.16 50.79 18.90
N THR A 424 15.71 51.96 18.44
CA THR A 424 14.84 52.06 17.27
C THR A 424 15.55 51.45 16.06
N LEU A 425 14.92 50.48 15.37
CA LEU A 425 15.52 49.81 14.22
C LEU A 425 15.99 50.79 13.12
N HIS A 426 15.30 51.92 12.93
CA HIS A 426 15.70 52.94 11.96
C HIS A 426 17.06 53.59 12.28
N ASP A 427 17.39 53.73 13.56
CA ASP A 427 18.57 54.45 14.04
C ASP A 427 19.71 53.50 14.47
N ALA A 428 19.49 52.19 14.36
CA ALA A 428 20.46 51.16 14.68
C ALA A 428 21.50 50.99 13.56
N THR A 429 22.75 50.78 13.95
CA THR A 429 23.81 50.39 13.01
C THR A 429 23.82 48.86 12.87
N TYR A 430 23.62 48.37 11.65
CA TYR A 430 23.62 46.94 11.36
C TYR A 430 24.97 46.48 10.80
N VAL A 431 25.36 45.28 11.20
CA VAL A 431 26.37 44.49 10.49
C VAL A 431 25.67 43.22 10.02
N CYS A 432 25.39 43.13 8.72
CA CYS A 432 24.85 41.91 8.12
C CYS A 432 26.01 41.01 7.69
N PHE A 433 26.00 39.78 8.19
CA PHE A 433 26.87 38.73 7.68
C PHE A 433 26.08 37.91 6.67
N ASP A 434 26.56 37.91 5.44
CA ASP A 434 26.13 36.94 4.43
C ASP A 434 27.02 35.71 4.59
N PHE A 435 26.42 34.57 4.91
CA PHE A 435 27.17 33.33 5.09
C PHE A 435 26.82 32.36 3.96
N GLU A 436 27.84 31.88 3.27
CA GLU A 436 27.67 30.72 2.39
C GLU A 436 27.82 29.44 3.20
N THR A 437 26.93 28.48 2.98
CA THR A 437 26.92 27.19 3.69
C THR A 437 26.93 26.02 2.72
N THR A 438 27.46 24.87 3.16
CA THR A 438 27.43 23.63 2.36
C THR A 438 26.02 23.04 2.19
N GLY A 439 25.01 23.60 2.86
CA GLY A 439 23.62 23.15 2.86
C GLY A 439 22.74 23.98 3.80
N LEU A 440 21.48 23.59 3.99
CA LEU A 440 20.46 24.37 4.71
C LEU A 440 20.43 24.13 6.23
N SER A 441 21.22 23.19 6.75
CA SER A 441 21.21 22.80 8.17
C SER A 441 22.31 23.51 8.95
N SER A 442 21.93 24.43 9.84
CA SER A 442 22.86 25.10 10.75
C SER A 442 23.60 24.17 11.73
N LYS A 443 23.17 22.90 11.86
CA LYS A 443 23.78 21.91 12.76
C LYS A 443 24.78 20.99 12.07
N TYR A 444 24.60 20.71 10.79
CA TYR A 444 25.37 19.68 10.06
C TYR A 444 26.20 20.28 8.93
N ASP A 445 25.75 21.40 8.37
CA ASP A 445 26.44 22.07 7.27
C ASP A 445 27.42 23.10 7.81
N ARG A 446 28.54 23.27 7.10
CA ARG A 446 29.62 24.18 7.50
C ARG A 446 29.47 25.50 6.77
N ILE A 447 29.84 26.59 7.46
CA ILE A 447 30.05 27.90 6.83
C ILE A 447 31.32 27.79 5.98
N ILE A 448 31.21 28.19 4.72
CA ILE A 448 32.30 28.17 3.74
C ILE A 448 32.81 29.57 3.41
N GLU A 449 31.98 30.61 3.54
CA GLU A 449 32.36 32.02 3.41
C GLU A 449 31.58 32.89 4.39
#